data_AF-A0A6B0GP94-F1
#
_entry.id   AF-A0A6B0GP94-F1
#
_cell.length_a   1.000
_cell.length_b   1.000
_cell.length_c   1.000
_cell.angle_alpha   90.00
_cell.angle_beta   90.00
_cell.angle_gamma   90.00
#
_symmetry.space_group_name_H-M   'P 1'
#
loop_
_entity.id
_entity.type
_entity.pdbx_description
1 polymer ?
#
loop_
_entity_poly.entity_id
_entity_poly.type
_entity_poly.pdbx_seq_one_letter_code
_entity_poly.pdbx_strand_id
1 'polypeptide(L)'
;MPLDTTEEAWQSAADASTYRDAVRQYLADHTGVAYHDRELADAVMGTSWAERGDGGVTTTDALTDLVHTQFLHDQLDELVRAGHVTARNVPAARLGDEPIPADWDHVTYYACAE
;
A
#
# COMPACT_ATOMS: atom_id res chain seq x y z
N MET A 1 -27.80 -7.94 -1.08
CA MET A 1 -28.72 -6.78 -1.14
C MET A 1 -28.18 -5.82 -2.19
N PRO A 2 -29.00 -5.25 -3.08
CA PRO A 2 -28.57 -4.15 -3.93
C PRO A 2 -28.27 -2.92 -3.06
N LEU A 3 -27.17 -2.23 -3.36
CA LEU A 3 -26.85 -0.91 -2.80
C LEU A 3 -27.47 0.16 -3.69
N ASP A 4 -28.05 1.18 -3.08
CA ASP A 4 -28.59 2.32 -3.82
C ASP A 4 -27.44 3.24 -4.26
N THR A 5 -27.47 3.69 -5.51
CA THR A 5 -26.36 4.48 -6.09
C THR A 5 -26.29 5.91 -5.55
N THR A 6 -27.27 6.31 -4.74
CA THR A 6 -27.27 7.58 -4.02
C THR A 6 -26.77 7.46 -2.58
N GLU A 7 -26.55 6.23 -2.09
CA GLU A 7 -25.99 6.02 -0.75
C GLU A 7 -24.53 6.47 -0.67
N GLU A 8 -24.17 7.02 0.48
CA GLU A 8 -22.82 7.52 0.78
C GLU A 8 -21.76 6.43 0.59
N ALA A 9 -22.10 5.17 0.87
CA ALA A 9 -21.24 4.01 0.60
C ALA A 9 -20.96 3.76 -0.89
N TRP A 10 -21.91 4.06 -1.78
CA TRP A 10 -21.70 3.97 -3.24
C TRP A 10 -20.96 5.21 -3.77
N GLN A 11 -21.25 6.39 -3.24
CA GLN A 11 -20.56 7.62 -3.65
C GLN A 11 -19.10 7.63 -3.19
N SER A 12 -18.81 7.12 -1.98
CA SER A 12 -17.46 7.00 -1.45
C SER A 12 -16.64 5.90 -2.15
N ALA A 13 -17.28 5.03 -2.92
CA ALA A 13 -16.55 4.13 -3.83
C ALA A 13 -15.87 4.90 -4.98
N ALA A 14 -16.29 6.13 -5.30
CA ALA A 14 -15.56 6.99 -6.23
C ALA A 14 -14.27 7.57 -5.60
N ASP A 15 -14.27 7.81 -4.29
CA ASP A 15 -13.07 8.23 -3.53
C ASP A 15 -12.01 7.12 -3.42
N ALA A 16 -12.33 5.88 -3.81
CA ALA A 16 -11.36 4.81 -4.01
C ALA A 16 -10.24 5.22 -4.99
N SER A 17 -10.55 6.08 -5.97
CA SER A 17 -9.56 6.63 -6.91
C SER A 17 -8.59 7.61 -6.24
N THR A 18 -8.98 8.25 -5.14
CA THR A 18 -8.15 9.25 -4.44
C THR A 18 -6.84 8.64 -3.96
N TYR A 19 -6.87 7.41 -3.45
CA TYR A 19 -5.65 6.73 -3.01
C TYR A 19 -4.76 6.34 -4.18
N ARG A 20 -5.33 5.94 -5.32
CA ARG A 20 -4.55 5.63 -6.52
C ARG A 20 -3.76 6.85 -7.01
N ASP A 21 -4.42 8.00 -7.08
CA ASP A 21 -3.77 9.25 -7.47
C ASP A 21 -2.77 9.73 -6.41
N ALA A 22 -3.08 9.56 -5.11
CA ALA A 22 -2.16 9.89 -4.03
C ALA A 22 -0.90 9.01 -4.01
N VAL A 23 -1.01 7.71 -4.25
CA VAL A 23 0.14 6.79 -4.38
C VAL A 23 0.99 7.16 -5.58
N ARG A 24 0.36 7.41 -6.73
CA ARG A 24 1.06 7.83 -7.94
C ARG A 24 1.79 9.14 -7.71
N GLN A 25 1.14 10.12 -7.08
CA GLN A 25 1.74 11.40 -6.75
C GLN A 25 2.91 11.21 -5.79
N TYR A 26 2.74 10.43 -4.72
CA TYR A 26 3.81 10.14 -3.76
C TYR A 26 5.05 9.52 -4.43
N LEU A 27 4.85 8.52 -5.30
CA LEU A 27 5.94 7.90 -6.06
C LEU A 27 6.59 8.87 -7.06
N ALA A 28 5.81 9.76 -7.67
CA ALA A 28 6.31 10.79 -8.57
C ALA A 28 7.10 11.89 -7.85
N ASP A 29 6.72 12.24 -6.62
CA ASP A 29 7.47 13.18 -5.79
C ASP A 29 8.80 12.56 -5.27
N HIS A 30 8.86 11.23 -5.17
CA HIS A 30 10.03 10.47 -4.69
C HIS A 30 10.72 9.66 -5.80
N THR A 31 11.01 10.31 -6.93
CA THR A 31 11.73 9.67 -8.05
C THR A 31 13.09 9.10 -7.60
N GLY A 32 13.38 7.86 -8.01
CA GLY A 32 14.62 7.16 -7.69
C GLY A 32 14.58 6.35 -6.38
N VAL A 33 13.46 6.33 -5.67
CA VAL A 33 13.24 5.50 -4.47
C VAL A 33 12.13 4.48 -4.77
N ALA A 34 12.29 3.27 -4.21
CA ALA A 34 11.28 2.22 -4.28
C ALA A 34 10.76 1.92 -2.87
N TYR A 35 9.46 1.67 -2.75
CA TYR A 35 8.77 1.49 -1.47
C TYR A 35 8.02 0.16 -1.45
N HIS A 36 7.94 -0.44 -0.28
CA HIS A 36 7.09 -1.60 -0.02
C HIS A 36 5.62 -1.17 0.17
N ASP A 37 4.67 -2.10 0.01
CA ASP A 37 3.23 -1.80 0.12
C ASP A 37 2.85 -1.22 1.50
N ARG A 38 3.42 -1.74 2.59
CA ARG A 38 3.22 -1.23 3.95
C ARG A 38 3.74 0.19 4.14
N GLU A 39 4.88 0.53 3.55
CA GLU A 39 5.44 1.88 3.63
C GLU A 39 4.56 2.87 2.87
N LEU A 40 4.03 2.45 1.72
CA LEU A 40 3.08 3.24 0.96
C LEU A 40 1.73 3.36 1.68
N ALA A 41 1.28 2.31 2.39
CA ALA A 41 0.09 2.36 3.21
C ALA A 41 0.27 3.34 4.38
N ASP A 42 1.43 3.32 5.05
CA ASP A 42 1.74 4.26 6.12
C ASP A 42 1.77 5.70 5.58
N ALA A 43 2.39 5.92 4.41
CA ALA A 43 2.53 7.23 3.81
C ALA A 43 1.23 7.82 3.25
N VAL A 44 0.37 7.00 2.64
CA VAL A 44 -0.81 7.47 1.88
C VAL A 44 -2.11 7.26 2.64
N MET A 45 -2.22 6.16 3.41
CA MET A 45 -3.43 5.78 4.14
C MET A 45 -3.30 6.00 5.64
N GLY A 46 -2.12 6.40 6.13
CA GLY A 46 -1.88 6.65 7.55
C GLY A 46 -1.97 5.39 8.40
N THR A 47 -1.66 4.22 7.83
CA THR A 47 -1.47 3.01 8.62
C THR A 47 -0.25 3.16 9.54
N SER A 48 -0.15 2.29 10.53
CA SER A 48 0.92 2.33 11.54
C SER A 48 1.77 1.07 11.51
N TRP A 49 2.13 0.56 10.32
CA TRP A 49 2.98 -0.64 10.21
C TRP A 49 4.37 -0.42 10.79
N ALA A 50 4.96 0.75 10.58
CA ALA A 50 6.26 1.11 11.15
C ALA A 50 6.25 1.15 12.68
N GLU A 51 5.13 1.57 13.29
CA GLU A 51 4.99 1.72 14.76
C GLU A 51 4.62 0.41 15.46
N ARG A 52 4.25 -0.63 14.68
CA ARG A 52 3.72 -1.90 15.18
C ARG A 52 4.73 -2.78 15.90
N GLY A 53 6.03 -2.47 15.80
CA GLY A 53 7.11 -3.20 16.48
C GLY A 53 7.06 -3.10 18.01
N ASP A 54 6.38 -2.09 18.57
CA ASP A 54 6.44 -1.75 20.00
C ASP A 54 5.03 -1.74 20.65
N GLY A 55 4.43 -2.92 20.81
CA GLY A 55 3.55 -3.23 21.96
C GLY A 55 2.25 -2.45 22.20
N GLY A 56 1.61 -1.83 21.20
CA GLY A 56 0.44 -0.96 21.42
C GLY A 56 -0.81 -1.18 20.56
N VAL A 57 -0.83 -2.14 19.63
CA VAL A 57 -1.91 -2.19 18.62
C VAL A 57 -3.03 -3.17 19.00
N THR A 58 -4.28 -2.71 19.02
CA THR A 58 -5.44 -3.58 19.26
C THR A 58 -5.71 -4.48 18.05
N THR A 59 -6.35 -5.63 18.25
CA THR A 59 -6.70 -6.55 17.15
C THR A 59 -7.58 -5.90 16.08
N THR A 60 -8.34 -4.87 16.42
CA THR A 60 -9.20 -4.14 15.47
C THR A 60 -8.36 -3.25 14.55
N ASP A 61 -7.42 -2.48 15.10
CA ASP A 61 -6.48 -1.66 14.31
C ASP A 61 -5.63 -2.54 13.38
N ALA A 62 -5.26 -3.74 13.84
CA ALA A 62 -4.60 -4.76 13.02
C ALA A 62 -5.34 -5.12 11.75
N LEU A 63 -6.64 -5.36 11.88
CA LEU A 63 -7.48 -5.78 10.78
C LEU A 63 -7.73 -4.61 9.82
N THR A 64 -7.92 -3.40 10.36
CA THR A 64 -8.08 -2.19 9.55
C THR A 64 -6.83 -1.94 8.69
N ASP A 65 -5.64 -1.95 9.28
CA ASP A 65 -4.39 -1.75 8.54
C ASP A 65 -4.20 -2.82 7.46
N LEU A 66 -4.54 -4.07 7.77
CA LEU A 66 -4.43 -5.17 6.83
C LEU A 66 -5.40 -5.02 5.66
N VAL A 67 -6.63 -4.57 5.91
CA VAL A 67 -7.62 -4.29 4.86
C VAL A 67 -7.16 -3.10 4.01
N HIS A 68 -6.66 -2.02 4.61
CA HIS A 68 -6.14 -0.86 3.87
C HIS A 68 -4.94 -1.24 3.00
N THR A 69 -4.01 -2.02 3.53
CA THR A 69 -2.83 -2.48 2.78
C THR A 69 -3.22 -3.40 1.63
N GLN A 70 -4.19 -4.31 1.85
CA GLN A 70 -4.69 -5.17 0.78
C GLN A 70 -5.38 -4.35 -0.32
N PHE A 71 -6.19 -3.37 0.06
CA PHE A 71 -6.84 -2.47 -0.89
C PHE A 71 -5.79 -1.66 -1.69
N LEU A 72 -4.76 -1.14 -1.01
CA LEU A 72 -3.64 -0.46 -1.65
C LEU A 72 -2.90 -1.38 -2.64
N HIS A 73 -2.68 -2.63 -2.26
CA HIS A 73 -2.02 -3.62 -3.09
C HIS A 73 -2.77 -3.82 -4.42
N ASP A 74 -4.11 -3.92 -4.37
CA ASP A 74 -4.93 -4.01 -5.57
C ASP A 74 -4.79 -2.75 -6.46
N GLN A 75 -4.75 -1.56 -5.85
CA GLN A 75 -4.54 -0.30 -6.58
C GLN A 75 -3.14 -0.20 -7.22
N LEU A 76 -2.12 -0.71 -6.53
CA LEU A 76 -0.75 -0.77 -7.04
C LEU A 76 -0.65 -1.74 -8.24
N ASP A 77 -1.32 -2.89 -8.19
CA ASP A 77 -1.36 -3.82 -9.31
C ASP A 77 -2.01 -3.18 -10.55
N GLU A 78 -3.09 -2.42 -10.37
CA GLU A 78 -3.70 -1.65 -11.45
C GLU A 78 -2.76 -0.57 -12.02
N LEU A 79 -2.03 0.16 -11.16
CA LEU A 79 -1.05 1.16 -11.59
C LEU A 79 0.14 0.53 -12.35
N VAL A 80 0.56 -0.66 -11.95
CA VAL A 80 1.59 -1.44 -12.64
C VAL A 80 1.08 -1.89 -14.01
N ARG A 81 -0.14 -2.44 -14.09
CA ARG A 81 -0.76 -2.82 -15.37
C ARG A 81 -0.95 -1.63 -16.31
N ALA A 82 -1.25 -0.46 -15.77
CA ALA A 82 -1.36 0.79 -16.54
C ALA A 82 0.00 1.38 -16.96
N GLY A 83 1.11 0.84 -16.45
CA GLY A 83 2.47 1.31 -16.76
C GLY A 83 2.86 2.61 -16.05
N HIS A 84 2.14 3.01 -15.00
CA HIS A 84 2.48 4.20 -14.20
C HIS A 84 3.50 3.91 -13.10
N VAL A 85 3.56 2.66 -12.65
CA VAL A 85 4.42 2.20 -11.56
C VAL A 85 5.17 0.94 -12.02
N THR A 86 6.43 0.81 -11.63
CA THR A 86 7.21 -0.41 -11.82
C THR A 86 7.23 -1.20 -10.53
N ALA A 87 6.89 -2.48 -10.59
CA ALA A 87 7.02 -3.41 -9.47
C ALA A 87 8.20 -4.37 -9.69
N ARG A 88 8.96 -4.65 -8.63
CA ARG A 88 10.04 -5.65 -8.62
C ARG A 88 10.02 -6.47 -7.34
N ASN A 89 10.15 -7.79 -7.50
CA ASN A 89 10.33 -8.70 -6.38
C ASN A 89 11.81 -8.73 -5.99
N VAL A 90 12.11 -8.31 -4.77
CA VAL A 90 13.45 -8.28 -4.20
C VAL A 90 13.56 -9.41 -3.16
N PRO A 91 14.61 -10.26 -3.22
CA PRO A 91 14.80 -11.30 -2.22
C PRO A 91 15.04 -10.69 -0.84
N ALA A 92 14.35 -11.19 0.18
CA ALA A 92 14.46 -10.67 1.55
C ALA A 92 15.90 -10.76 2.09
N ALA A 93 16.65 -11.77 1.67
CA ALA A 93 18.06 -11.95 2.00
C ALA A 93 18.98 -10.78 1.56
N ARG A 94 18.50 -9.87 0.68
CA ARG A 94 19.25 -8.69 0.23
C ARG A 94 18.83 -7.39 0.90
N LEU A 95 17.81 -7.41 1.77
CA LEU A 95 17.19 -6.21 2.35
C LEU A 95 17.80 -5.81 3.71
N GLY A 96 18.91 -6.43 4.12
CA GLY A 96 19.68 -5.98 5.29
C GLY A 96 18.87 -6.03 6.59
N ASP A 97 18.82 -4.90 7.30
CA ASP A 97 18.22 -4.72 8.63
C ASP A 97 16.76 -4.20 8.56
N GLU A 98 16.12 -4.24 7.39
CA GLU A 98 14.71 -3.80 7.26
C GLU A 98 13.77 -4.68 8.09
N PRO A 99 12.69 -4.10 8.68
CA PRO A 99 11.73 -4.81 9.53
C PRO A 99 10.79 -5.70 8.69
N ILE A 100 11.37 -6.67 7.99
CA ILE A 100 10.68 -7.62 7.12
C ILE A 100 10.48 -8.91 7.92
N PRO A 101 9.27 -9.49 7.95
CA PRO A 101 9.04 -10.76 8.62
C PRO A 101 9.99 -11.84 8.11
N ALA A 102 10.64 -12.57 9.02
CA ALA A 102 11.66 -13.57 8.68
C ALA A 102 11.13 -14.75 7.83
N ASP A 103 9.81 -14.91 7.74
CA ASP A 103 9.15 -15.94 6.93
C ASP A 103 9.00 -15.55 5.45
N TRP A 104 9.33 -14.29 5.09
CA TRP A 104 9.18 -13.80 3.73
C TRP A 104 10.44 -14.02 2.92
N ASP A 105 10.34 -14.76 1.81
CA ASP A 105 11.48 -15.06 0.94
C ASP A 105 11.74 -13.94 -0.09
N HIS A 106 10.67 -13.29 -0.54
CA HIS A 106 10.67 -12.19 -1.50
C HIS A 106 9.68 -11.10 -1.07
N VAL A 107 9.99 -9.86 -1.45
CA VAL A 107 9.27 -8.66 -1.05
C VAL A 107 9.07 -7.79 -2.29
N THR A 108 7.85 -7.34 -2.54
CA THR A 108 7.53 -6.52 -3.73
C THR A 108 7.77 -5.05 -3.43
N TYR A 109 8.64 -4.41 -4.21
CA TYR A 109 8.87 -2.96 -4.15
C TYR A 109 8.29 -2.27 -5.38
N TYR A 110 7.76 -1.07 -5.17
CA TYR A 110 7.10 -0.24 -6.17
C TYR A 110 7.85 1.09 -6.33
N ALA A 111 8.08 1.50 -7.57
CA ALA A 111 8.72 2.77 -7.90
C ALA A 111 7.97 3.46 -9.05
N CYS A 112 8.11 4.78 -9.20
CA CYS A 112 7.59 5.49 -10.36
C CYS A 112 8.15 4.88 -11.66
N ALA A 113 7.29 4.65 -12.66
CA ALA A 113 7.75 4.28 -13.99
C ALA A 113 8.45 5.47 -14.67
N GLU A 114 9.54 5.20 -15.39
CA GLU A 114 10.28 6.19 -16.19
C GLU A 114 9.56 6.55 -17.50
#